data_AF-A0ABD1ZIT6-F1
#
_entry.id   AF-A0ABD1ZIT6-F1
#
_cell.length_a   1.000
_cell.length_b   1.000
_cell.length_c   1.000
_cell.angle_alpha   90.00
_cell.angle_beta   90.00
_cell.angle_gamma   90.00
#
_symmetry.space_group_name_H-M   'P 1'
#
loop_
_entity.id
_entity.type
_entity.pdbx_description
1 polymer ?
#
loop_
_entity_poly.entity_id
_entity_poly.type
_entity_poly.pdbx_seq_one_letter_code
_entity_poly.pdbx_strand_id
1 'polypeptide(L)' 'MAKHHPDLIMCRKQPGIAIGRLCEKCDDAYYCKECTQQEKDRDGCPKIVNLGGAKTDLFYERKKYGFKKR' A
#
# COMPACT_ATOMS: atom_id res chain seq x y z
N MET A 1 -3.58 -1.02 5.99
CA MET A 1 -2.13 -0.70 5.95
C MET A 1 -1.35 -1.96 5.62
N ALA A 2 -0.36 -1.87 4.73
CA ALA A 2 0.38 -3.02 4.26
C ALA A 2 1.40 -3.50 5.32
N LYS A 3 0.93 -4.30 6.29
CA LYS A 3 1.77 -4.92 7.34
C LYS A 3 2.63 -6.07 6.82
N HIS A 4 2.26 -6.66 5.68
CA HIS A 4 2.92 -7.85 5.11
C HIS A 4 4.27 -7.55 4.43
N HIS A 5 4.54 -6.29 4.12
CA HIS A 5 5.72 -5.88 3.36
C HIS A 5 6.49 -4.81 4.14
N PRO A 6 7.60 -5.18 4.82
CA PRO A 6 8.33 -4.26 5.71
C PRO A 6 9.08 -3.16 4.94
N ASP A 7 9.25 -3.31 3.64
CA ASP A 7 9.94 -2.40 2.74
C ASP A 7 9.05 -1.26 2.22
N LEU A 8 7.74 -1.27 2.52
CA LEU A 8 6.82 -0.22 2.10
C LEU A 8 6.90 1.01 3.00
N ILE A 9 7.13 2.17 2.38
CA ILE A 9 7.32 3.46 3.03
C ILE A 9 6.02 4.26 2.96
N MET A 10 5.51 4.63 4.14
CA MET A 10 4.34 5.49 4.29
C MET A 10 4.71 6.97 4.22
N CYS A 11 3.83 7.80 3.64
CA CYS A 11 4.07 9.23 3.42
C CYS A 11 4.16 10.03 4.73
N ARG A 12 3.19 9.87 5.65
CA ARG A 12 3.11 10.57 6.96
C ARG A 12 3.15 12.11 6.91
N LYS A 13 2.99 12.73 5.74
CA LYS A 13 2.83 14.19 5.63
C LYS A 13 1.48 14.63 6.20
N GLN A 14 1.35 15.90 6.56
CA GLN A 14 0.08 16.48 7.01
C GLN A 14 -1.03 16.20 5.96
N PRO A 15 -2.17 15.60 6.36
CA PRO A 15 -3.25 15.30 5.44
C PRO A 15 -3.96 16.60 5.02
N GLY A 16 -4.26 16.72 3.72
CA GLY A 16 -5.12 17.77 3.19
C GLY A 16 -6.58 17.34 3.15
N ILE A 17 -7.41 18.11 2.43
CA ILE A 17 -8.85 17.85 2.27
C ILE A 17 -9.19 16.73 1.26
N ALA A 18 -8.20 16.22 0.53
CA ALA A 18 -8.41 15.23 -0.51
C ALA A 18 -8.63 13.82 0.07
N ILE A 19 -9.70 13.16 -0.36
CA ILE A 19 -10.00 11.77 0.02
C ILE A 19 -9.17 10.82 -0.86
N GLY A 20 -8.45 9.89 -0.22
CA GLY A 20 -7.65 8.88 -0.91
C GLY A 20 -8.53 7.86 -1.65
N ARG A 21 -8.17 7.53 -2.90
CA ARG A 21 -8.84 6.52 -3.73
C ARG A 21 -7.92 5.33 -3.98
N LEU A 22 -8.50 4.14 -4.11
CA LEU A 22 -7.79 2.89 -4.42
C LEU A 22 -8.11 2.44 -5.85
N CYS A 23 -7.31 1.50 -6.36
CA CYS A 23 -7.56 0.89 -7.67
C CYS A 23 -8.62 -0.20 -7.57
N GLU A 24 -9.19 -0.61 -8.70
CA GLU A 24 -10.23 -1.66 -8.80
C GLU A 24 -9.90 -3.01 -8.13
N LYS A 25 -8.62 -3.28 -7.85
CA LYS A 25 -8.16 -4.51 -7.18
C LYS A 25 -8.20 -4.41 -5.65
N CYS A 26 -8.59 -3.26 -5.12
CA CYS A 26 -8.67 -2.98 -3.69
C CYS A 26 -9.99 -2.27 -3.40
N ASP A 27 -10.68 -2.67 -2.33
CA ASP A 27 -11.89 -1.99 -1.85
C ASP A 27 -11.58 -0.58 -1.33
N ASP A 28 -12.62 0.23 -1.11
CA ASP A 28 -12.49 1.61 -0.64
C ASP A 28 -11.65 1.75 0.64
N ALA A 29 -10.92 2.87 0.74
CA ALA A 29 -9.96 3.11 1.81
C ALA A 29 -10.63 3.69 3.06
N TYR A 30 -10.76 2.87 4.11
CA TYR A 30 -11.15 3.31 5.44
C TYR A 30 -10.15 2.82 6.51
N TYR A 31 -10.03 3.56 7.62
CA TYR A 31 -9.33 3.08 8.80
C TYR A 31 -10.22 2.06 9.53
N CYS A 32 -9.65 0.91 9.89
CA CYS A 32 -10.37 -0.07 10.69
C CYS A 32 -10.50 0.40 12.15
N LYS A 33 -11.47 -0.17 12.87
CA LYS A 33 -11.75 0.16 14.28
C LYS A 33 -10.51 0.11 15.16
N GLU A 34 -9.69 -0.93 15.02
CA GLU A 34 -8.47 -1.09 15.81
C GLU A 34 -7.44 0.01 15.54
N CYS A 35 -7.29 0.43 14.28
CA CYS A 35 -6.39 1.53 13.94
C CYS A 35 -6.86 2.85 14.55
N THR A 36 -8.17 3.13 14.53
CA THR A 36 -8.74 4.33 15.16
C THR A 36 -8.62 4.29 16.69
N GLN A 37 -8.86 3.14 17.32
CA GLN A 37 -8.70 2.98 18.76
C GLN A 37 -7.25 3.15 19.23
N GLN A 38 -6.29 2.80 18.37
CA GLN A 38 -4.86 2.99 18.62
C GLN A 38 -4.34 4.34 18.11
N GLU A 39 -5.22 5.24 17.67
CA GLU A 39 -4.92 6.58 17.13
C GLU A 39 -3.99 6.59 15.90
N LYS A 40 -3.84 5.45 15.21
CA LYS A 40 -2.99 5.32 14.01
C LYS A 40 -3.52 6.07 12.80
N ASP A 41 -4.79 6.43 12.82
CA ASP A 41 -5.43 7.31 11.84
C ASP A 41 -4.90 8.75 11.89
N ARG A 42 -4.20 9.14 12.98
CA ARG A 42 -3.64 10.47 13.20
C ARG A 42 -2.16 10.61 12.82
N ASP A 43 -1.51 9.53 12.37
CA ASP A 43 -0.09 9.49 11.99
C ASP A 43 0.24 10.31 10.71
N GLY A 44 -0.79 10.81 10.02
CA GLY A 44 -0.67 11.60 8.79
C GLY A 44 -1.11 10.83 7.54
N CYS A 45 -0.63 11.25 6.37
CA CYS A 45 -1.06 10.70 5.09
C CYS A 45 -0.70 9.19 4.96
N PRO A 46 -1.69 8.29 4.75
CA PRO A 46 -1.47 6.84 4.69
C PRO A 46 -0.98 6.36 3.30
N LYS A 47 -0.60 7.26 2.40
CA LYS A 47 -0.16 6.92 1.04
C LYS A 47 1.20 6.21 1.06
N ILE A 48 1.28 5.06 0.41
CA ILE A 48 2.55 4.36 0.16
C ILE A 48 3.26 5.04 -1.01
N VAL A 49 4.55 5.39 -0.84
CA VAL A 49 5.30 6.16 -1.85
C VAL A 49 6.10 5.28 -2.81
N ASN A 50 6.51 4.09 -2.37
CA ASN A 50 7.32 3.14 -3.15
C ASN A 50 6.53 1.89 -3.55
N LEU A 51 7.00 1.16 -4.57
CA LEU A 51 6.31 -0.01 -5.12
C LEU A 51 6.58 -1.31 -4.35
N GLY A 52 7.68 -1.36 -3.60
CA GLY A 52 8.17 -2.53 -2.87
C GLY A 52 8.89 -3.56 -3.76
N GLY A 53 9.70 -4.42 -3.12
CA GLY A 53 10.48 -5.48 -3.74
C GLY A 53 9.59 -6.55 -4.37
N ALA A 54 8.56 -7.02 -3.66
CA ALA A 54 7.70 -8.11 -4.12
C ALA A 54 7.09 -7.85 -5.51
N LYS A 55 6.63 -6.63 -5.80
CA LYS A 55 6.09 -6.27 -7.13
C LYS A 55 7.19 -6.13 -8.19
N THR A 56 8.34 -5.61 -7.78
CA THR A 56 9.51 -5.43 -8.64
C THR A 56 10.07 -6.78 -9.08
N ASP A 57 10.20 -7.72 -8.14
CA ASP A 57 10.67 -9.09 -8.37
C ASP A 57 9.72 -9.82 -9.32
N LEU A 58 8.40 -9.78 -9.04
CA LEU A 58 7.39 -10.38 -9.93
C LEU A 58 7.44 -9.83 -11.36
N PHE A 59 7.72 -8.54 -11.52
CA PHE A 59 7.88 -7.93 -12.84
C PHE A 59 9.10 -8.49 -13.58
N TYR A 60 10.26 -8.56 -12.91
CA TYR A 60 11.49 -9.04 -13.54
C TYR A 60 11.49 -10.56 -13.77
N GLU A 61 10.90 -11.35 -12.86
CA GLU A 61 10.71 -12.79 -13.05
C GLU A 61 9.85 -13.08 -14.27
N ARG A 62 8.72 -12.37 -14.42
CA ARG A 62 7.83 -12.51 -15.59
C ARG A 62 8.52 -12.09 -16.89
N LYS A 63 9.38 -11.07 -16.86
CA LYS A 63 10.17 -10.64 -18.02
C LYS A 63 11.26 -11.67 -18.39
N LYS A 64 11.94 -12.23 -17.39
CA LYS A 64 13.07 -13.17 -17.58
C LYS A 64 12.60 -14.55 -18.05
N TYR A 65 11.57 -15.09 -17.41
CA TYR A 65 11.14 -16.48 -17.63
C TYR A 65 9.84 -16.61 -18.43
N GLY A 66 9.21 -15.49 -18.80
CA GLY A 66 7.90 -15.47 -19.44
C GLY A 66 6.79 -15.95 -18.51
N PHE A 67 5.55 -15.95 -18.98
CA PHE A 67 4.42 -16.53 -18.25
C PHE A 67 4.48 -18.05 -18.39
N LYS A 68 5.20 -18.76 -17.50
CA LYS A 68 5.01 -20.20 -17.35
C LYS A 68 3.62 -20.41 -16.76
N LYS A 69 2.62 -20.68 -17.61
CA LYS A 69 1.33 -21.23 -17.17
C LYS A 69 1.67 -22.45 -16.30
N ARG A 70 1.26 -22.41 -15.04
CA ARG A 70 1.09 -23.63 -14.25
C ARG A 70 0.00 -24.47 -14.89
#